data_AF-A0A8E2EAX4-F1
#
_entry.id   AF-A0A8E2EAX4-F1
#
_cell.length_a   1.000
_cell.length_b   1.000
_cell.length_c   1.000
_cell.angle_alpha   90.00
_cell.angle_beta   90.00
_cell.angle_gamma   90.00
#
_symmetry.space_group_name_H-M   'P 1'
#
loop_
_entity.id
_entity.type
_entity.pdbx_description
1 polymer ?
#
loop_
_entity_poly.entity_id
_entity_poly.type
_entity_poly.pdbx_seq_one_letter_code
_entity_poly.pdbx_strand_id
1 'polypeptide(L)'
;MALSLLAGAAGTAAIAAYLNARFHIYHDLTAGGLNPNTPSAVRFLSNAIAKKRLLTYHILEDQALRMRPSHTFLIFEGREYTYAEFFGYVTRVGNWLLKDLRVAPGEVVAMNGGNSAEYLMLWFALDGIGAVPSFINCNLTGKSLMHCVKVGRVLLTLYYGGGGIGGNIGSVGRGCVVLDWGKGGIWC
;
A
#
# COMPACT_ATOMS: atom_id res chain seq x y z
N MET A 1 -28.64 15.01 55.95
CA MET A 1 -28.36 13.77 55.18
C MET A 1 -28.38 13.97 53.65
N ALA A 2 -29.11 14.94 53.09
CA ALA A 2 -29.12 15.18 51.64
C ALA A 2 -27.78 15.69 51.06
N LEU A 3 -27.02 16.49 51.82
CA LEU A 3 -25.79 17.13 51.34
C LEU A 3 -24.63 16.15 51.10
N SER A 4 -24.51 15.11 51.94
CA SER A 4 -23.47 14.07 51.82
C SER A 4 -23.67 13.16 50.61
N LEU A 5 -24.93 12.85 50.29
CA LEU A 5 -25.31 12.05 49.11
C LEU A 5 -25.05 12.82 47.81
N LEU A 6 -25.33 14.13 47.78
CA LEU A 6 -25.06 15.01 46.63
C LEU A 6 -23.54 15.19 46.37
N ALA A 7 -22.73 15.33 47.42
CA ALA A 7 -21.28 15.43 47.29
C ALA A 7 -20.63 14.12 46.80
N GLY A 8 -21.11 12.97 47.29
CA GLY A 8 -20.68 11.65 46.80
C GLY A 8 -21.03 11.43 45.34
N ALA A 9 -22.24 11.79 44.91
CA ALA A 9 -22.68 11.68 43.53
C ALA A 9 -21.86 12.56 42.57
N ALA A 10 -21.60 13.82 42.95
CA ALA A 10 -20.79 14.75 42.16
C ALA A 10 -19.34 14.28 42.01
N GLY A 11 -18.74 13.75 43.07
CA GLY A 11 -17.38 13.18 43.03
C GLY A 11 -17.28 11.96 42.10
N THR A 12 -18.25 11.05 42.17
CA THR A 12 -18.29 9.89 41.27
C THR A 12 -18.51 10.27 39.81
N ALA A 13 -19.36 11.26 39.52
CA ALA A 13 -19.62 11.73 38.17
C ALA A 13 -18.40 12.43 37.56
N ALA A 14 -17.66 13.23 38.35
CA ALA A 14 -16.45 13.89 37.90
C ALA A 14 -15.33 12.89 37.58
N ILE A 15 -15.14 11.86 38.41
CA ILE A 15 -14.16 10.79 38.16
C ILE A 15 -14.57 10.00 36.92
N ALA A 16 -15.84 9.64 36.76
CA ALA A 16 -16.33 8.94 35.58
C ALA A 16 -16.16 9.77 34.30
N ALA A 17 -16.46 11.06 34.35
CA ALA A 17 -16.24 11.99 33.22
C ALA A 17 -14.76 12.14 32.88
N TYR A 18 -13.87 12.23 33.88
CA TYR A 18 -12.42 12.31 33.68
C TYR A 18 -11.86 11.02 33.07
N LEU A 19 -12.27 9.85 33.58
CA LEU A 19 -11.87 8.56 33.03
C LEU A 19 -12.40 8.38 31.62
N ASN A 20 -13.64 8.78 31.36
CA ASN A 20 -14.22 8.74 30.03
C ASN A 20 -13.49 9.67 29.05
N ALA A 21 -13.10 10.87 29.48
CA ALA A 21 -12.34 11.82 28.65
C ALA A 21 -10.89 11.36 28.40
N ARG A 22 -10.25 10.72 29.38
CA ARG A 22 -8.87 10.24 29.25
C ARG A 22 -8.76 8.97 28.40
N PHE A 23 -9.68 8.03 28.61
CA PHE A 23 -9.62 6.70 28.01
C PHE A 23 -10.67 6.48 26.92
N HIS A 24 -11.50 7.48 26.60
CA HIS A 24 -12.52 7.42 25.55
C HIS A 24 -13.44 6.19 25.64
N ILE A 25 -13.68 5.70 26.87
CA ILE A 25 -14.33 4.41 27.15
C ILE A 25 -15.74 4.35 26.56
N TYR A 26 -16.53 5.40 26.72
CA TYR A 26 -17.88 5.48 26.16
C TYR A 26 -17.84 5.43 24.64
N HIS A 27 -16.88 6.11 24.02
CA HIS A 27 -16.72 6.08 22.57
C HIS A 27 -16.28 4.68 22.10
N ASP A 28 -15.40 3.99 22.80
CA ASP A 28 -15.01 2.62 22.41
C ASP A 28 -16.15 1.60 22.55
N LEU A 29 -16.97 1.75 23.59
CA LEU A 29 -18.15 0.91 23.82
C LEU A 29 -19.29 1.21 22.84
N THR A 30 -19.48 2.46 22.43
CA THR A 30 -20.58 2.90 21.56
C THR A 30 -20.22 2.98 20.08
N ALA A 31 -18.97 3.32 19.74
CA ALA A 31 -18.43 3.37 18.37
C ALA A 31 -18.00 2.00 17.82
N GLY A 32 -18.35 0.92 18.53
CA GLY A 32 -18.39 -0.41 17.95
C GLY A 32 -17.14 -1.26 18.08
N GLY A 33 -16.26 -0.97 19.04
CA GLY A 33 -15.21 -1.89 19.46
C GLY A 33 -15.74 -3.24 19.96
N LEU A 34 -17.01 -3.28 20.40
CA LEU A 34 -17.75 -4.48 20.82
C LEU A 34 -19.14 -4.57 20.18
N ASN A 35 -19.36 -3.96 19.01
CA ASN A 35 -20.64 -4.10 18.33
C ASN A 35 -20.75 -5.52 17.74
N PRO A 36 -21.76 -6.33 18.11
CA PRO A 36 -21.99 -7.63 17.46
C PRO A 36 -22.37 -7.49 15.97
N ASN A 37 -22.57 -6.26 15.47
CA ASN A 37 -22.79 -5.88 14.08
C ASN A 37 -21.54 -5.34 13.34
N THR A 38 -20.32 -5.48 13.90
CA THR A 38 -19.04 -5.44 13.14
C THR A 38 -18.55 -6.80 12.59
N PRO A 39 -19.36 -7.87 12.40
CA PRO A 39 -18.84 -9.17 12.00
C PRO A 39 -18.35 -9.17 10.56
N SER A 40 -18.77 -8.23 9.70
CA SER A 40 -18.36 -8.23 8.29
C SER A 40 -16.87 -7.98 8.11
N ALA A 41 -16.30 -6.95 8.77
CA ALA A 41 -14.88 -6.62 8.65
C ALA A 41 -13.98 -7.64 9.37
N VAL A 42 -14.36 -8.05 10.59
CA VAL A 42 -13.62 -9.08 11.34
C VAL A 42 -13.67 -10.43 10.63
N ARG A 43 -14.84 -10.82 10.09
CA ARG A 43 -15.00 -12.07 9.32
C ARG A 43 -14.32 -11.99 7.96
N PHE A 44 -14.30 -10.82 7.32
CA PHE A 44 -13.53 -10.60 6.09
C PHE A 44 -12.05 -10.82 6.36
N LEU A 45 -11.50 -10.19 7.41
CA LEU A 45 -10.11 -10.35 7.79
C LEU A 45 -9.81 -11.79 8.22
N SER A 46 -10.64 -12.42 9.04
CA SER A 46 -10.43 -13.82 9.47
C SER A 46 -10.45 -14.78 8.28
N ASN A 47 -11.37 -14.57 7.32
CA ASN A 47 -11.42 -15.37 6.10
C ASN A 47 -10.21 -15.11 5.19
N ALA A 48 -9.77 -13.86 5.07
CA ALA A 48 -8.59 -13.48 4.30
C ALA A 48 -7.31 -14.08 4.91
N ILE A 49 -7.17 -14.05 6.25
CA ILE A 49 -6.09 -14.71 6.99
C ILE A 49 -6.13 -16.22 6.75
N ALA A 50 -7.30 -16.86 6.90
CA ALA A 50 -7.45 -18.31 6.71
C ALA A 50 -7.08 -18.74 5.28
N LYS A 51 -7.42 -17.93 4.28
CA LYS A 51 -7.06 -18.16 2.87
C LYS A 51 -5.63 -17.72 2.52
N LYS A 52 -4.89 -17.12 3.45
CA LYS A 52 -3.59 -16.47 3.21
C LYS A 52 -3.63 -15.44 2.07
N ARG A 53 -4.76 -14.75 1.92
CA ARG A 53 -5.01 -13.75 0.87
C ARG A 53 -5.16 -12.36 1.48
N LEU A 54 -4.06 -11.81 2.00
CA LEU A 54 -4.04 -10.51 2.70
C LEU A 54 -3.53 -9.36 1.83
N LEU A 55 -2.89 -9.67 0.71
CA LEU A 55 -2.31 -8.71 -0.21
C LEU A 55 -3.41 -7.94 -0.94
N THR A 56 -3.14 -6.66 -1.21
CA THR A 56 -4.02 -5.78 -1.99
C THR A 56 -4.26 -6.35 -3.39
N TYR A 57 -3.26 -7.05 -3.94
CA TYR A 57 -3.35 -7.83 -5.17
C TYR A 57 -4.55 -8.78 -5.19
N HIS A 58 -4.90 -9.44 -4.10
CA HIS A 58 -6.03 -10.38 -4.08
C HIS A 58 -7.39 -9.68 -4.19
N ILE A 59 -7.49 -8.46 -3.66
CA ILE A 59 -8.69 -7.64 -3.81
C ILE A 59 -8.82 -7.23 -5.28
N LEU A 60 -7.71 -6.79 -5.89
CA LEU A 60 -7.68 -6.46 -7.32
C LEU A 60 -8.03 -7.67 -8.19
N GLU A 61 -7.47 -8.84 -7.89
CA GLU A 61 -7.75 -10.11 -8.58
C GLU A 61 -9.23 -10.50 -8.48
N ASP A 62 -9.83 -10.39 -7.29
CA ASP A 62 -11.25 -10.71 -7.12
C ASP A 62 -12.16 -9.72 -7.88
N GLN A 63 -11.79 -8.44 -7.93
CA GLN A 63 -12.52 -7.44 -8.72
C GLN A 63 -12.39 -7.70 -10.22
N ALA A 64 -11.17 -7.96 -10.69
CA ALA A 64 -10.84 -8.16 -12.09
C ALA A 64 -11.38 -9.48 -12.67
N LEU A 65 -11.45 -10.55 -11.86
CA LEU A 65 -11.85 -11.87 -12.34
C LEU A 65 -13.30 -12.25 -12.01
N ARG A 66 -13.89 -11.69 -10.94
CA ARG A 66 -15.19 -12.16 -10.43
C ARG A 66 -16.25 -11.07 -10.32
N MET A 67 -15.89 -9.93 -9.74
CA MET A 67 -16.91 -8.96 -9.34
C MET A 67 -17.28 -8.00 -10.47
N ARG A 68 -16.30 -7.26 -11.01
CA ARG A 68 -16.54 -6.10 -11.88
C ARG A 68 -15.41 -5.93 -12.92
N PRO A 69 -15.18 -6.91 -13.80
CA PRO A 69 -14.07 -6.89 -14.77
C PRO A 69 -14.06 -5.66 -15.68
N SER A 70 -15.25 -5.25 -16.17
CA SER A 70 -15.42 -4.16 -17.13
C SER A 70 -15.53 -2.76 -16.50
N HIS A 71 -15.53 -2.66 -15.17
CA HIS A 71 -15.65 -1.36 -14.51
C HIS A 71 -14.31 -0.61 -14.54
N THR A 72 -14.35 0.69 -14.79
CA THR A 72 -13.16 1.54 -14.74
C THR A 72 -12.56 1.52 -13.33
N PHE A 73 -11.27 1.21 -13.24
CA PHE A 73 -10.48 1.21 -12.02
C PHE A 73 -9.63 2.47 -11.89
N LEU A 74 -8.95 2.86 -12.97
CA LEU A 74 -8.01 3.97 -12.97
C LEU A 74 -8.25 4.86 -14.19
N ILE A 75 -8.22 6.18 -13.98
CA ILE A 75 -8.25 7.19 -15.04
C ILE A 75 -7.00 8.04 -14.89
N PHE A 76 -6.16 8.09 -15.92
CA PHE A 76 -4.91 8.84 -15.92
C PHE A 76 -4.65 9.46 -17.29
N GLU A 77 -4.40 10.77 -17.33
CA GLU A 77 -4.11 11.54 -18.57
C GLU A 77 -5.10 11.25 -19.73
N GLY A 78 -6.39 11.14 -19.42
CA GLY A 78 -7.44 10.88 -20.41
C GLY A 78 -7.51 9.43 -20.90
N ARG A 79 -6.73 8.51 -20.32
CA ARG A 79 -6.86 7.07 -20.51
C ARG A 79 -7.62 6.45 -19.36
N GLU A 80 -8.51 5.52 -19.67
CA GLU A 80 -9.23 4.72 -18.71
C GLU A 80 -8.72 3.29 -18.73
N TYR A 81 -8.60 2.69 -17.56
CA TYR A 81 -8.21 1.29 -17.38
C TYR A 81 -9.31 0.58 -16.63
N THR A 82 -9.88 -0.47 -17.22
CA THR A 82 -10.80 -1.36 -16.52
C THR A 82 -10.06 -2.25 -15.52
N TYR A 83 -10.77 -2.84 -14.55
CA TYR A 83 -10.17 -3.80 -13.62
C TYR A 83 -9.47 -4.96 -14.34
N ALA A 84 -10.11 -5.52 -15.38
CA ALA A 84 -9.55 -6.63 -16.14
C ALA A 84 -8.28 -6.24 -16.90
N GLU A 85 -8.28 -5.08 -17.57
CA GLU A 85 -7.11 -4.58 -18.30
C GLU A 85 -5.96 -4.26 -17.34
N PHE A 86 -6.25 -3.53 -16.26
CA PHE A 86 -5.25 -3.16 -15.26
C PHE A 86 -4.60 -4.41 -14.64
N PHE A 87 -5.41 -5.40 -14.26
CA PHE A 87 -4.91 -6.67 -13.74
C PHE A 87 -4.06 -7.44 -14.76
N GLY A 88 -4.42 -7.38 -16.05
CA GLY A 88 -3.61 -7.92 -17.14
C GLY A 88 -2.22 -7.26 -17.22
N TYR A 89 -2.13 -5.94 -17.10
CA TYR A 89 -0.85 -5.23 -17.06
C TYR A 89 -0.04 -5.58 -15.79
N VAL A 90 -0.67 -5.58 -14.62
CA VAL A 90 -0.05 -5.97 -13.35
C VAL A 90 0.56 -7.37 -13.44
N THR A 91 -0.17 -8.33 -14.02
CA THR A 91 0.32 -9.71 -14.20
C THR A 91 1.55 -9.77 -15.13
N ARG A 92 1.58 -8.96 -16.19
CA ARG A 92 2.76 -8.89 -17.08
C ARG A 92 3.96 -8.29 -16.38
N VAL A 93 3.78 -7.18 -15.67
CA VAL A 93 4.85 -6.55 -14.88
C VAL A 93 5.34 -7.51 -13.80
N GLY A 94 4.45 -8.23 -13.13
CA GLY A 94 4.83 -9.23 -12.13
C GLY A 94 5.68 -10.36 -12.72
N ASN A 95 5.29 -10.88 -13.88
CA ASN A 95 6.09 -11.89 -14.59
C ASN A 95 7.47 -11.37 -15.00
N TRP A 96 7.57 -10.11 -15.43
CA TRP A 96 8.83 -9.46 -15.77
C TRP A 96 9.74 -9.31 -14.54
N LEU A 97 9.20 -8.83 -13.42
CA LEU A 97 9.92 -8.72 -12.14
C LEU A 97 10.48 -10.08 -11.67
N LEU A 98 9.71 -11.16 -11.84
CA LEU A 98 10.13 -12.51 -11.47
C LEU A 98 11.17 -13.11 -12.42
N LYS A 99 11.01 -12.94 -13.73
CA LYS A 99 11.85 -13.59 -14.75
C LYS A 99 13.16 -12.84 -14.99
N ASP A 100 13.06 -11.55 -15.20
CA ASP A 100 14.18 -10.74 -15.68
C ASP A 100 14.95 -10.13 -14.52
N LEU A 101 14.24 -9.64 -13.48
CA LEU A 101 14.86 -9.06 -12.29
C LEU A 101 15.04 -10.03 -11.14
N ARG A 102 14.42 -11.22 -11.21
CA ARG A 102 14.53 -12.29 -10.20
C ARG A 102 14.20 -11.83 -8.78
N VAL A 103 13.24 -10.91 -8.65
CA VAL A 103 12.78 -10.42 -7.35
C VAL A 103 12.18 -11.58 -6.56
N ALA A 104 12.70 -11.83 -5.36
CA ALA A 104 12.20 -12.88 -4.48
C ALA A 104 11.13 -12.34 -3.51
N PRO A 105 10.18 -13.20 -3.06
CA PRO A 105 9.24 -12.85 -2.01
C PRO A 105 9.96 -12.39 -0.73
N GLY A 106 9.49 -11.30 -0.14
CA GLY A 106 10.09 -10.68 1.05
C GLY A 106 11.24 -9.71 0.78
N GLU A 107 11.69 -9.57 -0.47
CA GLU A 107 12.69 -8.56 -0.83
C GLU A 107 12.10 -7.16 -0.84
N VAL A 108 12.91 -6.18 -0.42
CA VAL A 108 12.51 -4.77 -0.42
C VAL A 108 12.91 -4.13 -1.74
N VAL A 109 11.91 -3.68 -2.49
CA VAL A 109 12.07 -2.99 -3.78
C VAL A 109 11.64 -1.54 -3.60
N ALA A 110 12.55 -0.61 -3.78
CA ALA A 110 12.20 0.80 -3.85
C ALA A 110 11.65 1.19 -5.21
N MET A 111 10.70 2.10 -5.17
CA MET A 111 10.12 2.72 -6.34
C MET A 111 10.27 4.22 -6.19
N ASN A 112 10.72 4.86 -7.25
CA ASN A 112 10.95 6.29 -7.29
C ASN A 112 10.41 6.85 -8.61
N GLY A 113 9.09 7.05 -8.70
CA GLY A 113 8.45 7.51 -9.93
C GLY A 113 7.59 8.74 -9.72
N GLY A 114 7.25 9.41 -10.82
CA GLY A 114 6.12 10.33 -10.84
C GLY A 114 4.79 9.60 -10.62
N ASN A 115 3.72 10.36 -10.36
CA ASN A 115 2.37 9.81 -10.32
C ASN A 115 1.96 9.39 -11.74
N SER A 116 1.95 8.09 -12.01
CA SER A 116 1.56 7.52 -13.30
C SER A 116 0.81 6.20 -13.14
N ALA A 117 0.11 5.76 -14.20
CA ALA A 117 -0.58 4.48 -14.18
C ALA A 117 0.39 3.30 -14.02
N GLU A 118 1.57 3.39 -14.63
CA GLU A 118 2.65 2.42 -14.56
C GLU A 118 3.21 2.29 -13.14
N TYR A 119 3.31 3.40 -12.41
CA TYR A 119 3.73 3.39 -11.01
C TYR A 119 2.78 2.56 -10.14
N LEU A 120 1.47 2.69 -10.38
CA LEU A 120 0.48 1.84 -9.71
C LEU A 120 0.61 0.38 -10.15
N MET A 121 0.72 0.11 -11.46
CA MET A 121 0.88 -1.27 -11.96
C MET A 121 2.07 -1.99 -11.31
N LEU A 122 3.17 -1.28 -11.15
CA LEU A 122 4.40 -1.77 -10.53
C LEU A 122 4.21 -2.05 -9.04
N TRP A 123 3.55 -1.15 -8.31
CA TRP A 123 3.23 -1.37 -6.90
C TRP A 123 2.37 -2.62 -6.72
N PHE A 124 1.26 -2.74 -7.46
CA PHE A 124 0.38 -3.92 -7.37
C PHE A 124 1.08 -5.21 -7.81
N ALA A 125 2.02 -5.14 -8.75
CA ALA A 125 2.80 -6.29 -9.18
C ALA A 125 3.78 -6.77 -8.09
N LEU A 126 4.47 -5.85 -7.41
CA LEU A 126 5.34 -6.18 -6.27
C LEU A 126 4.55 -6.80 -5.12
N ASP A 127 3.39 -6.21 -4.81
CA ASP A 127 2.46 -6.74 -3.81
C ASP A 127 2.02 -8.16 -4.18
N GLY A 128 1.67 -8.41 -5.46
CA GLY A 128 1.28 -9.73 -5.96
C GLY A 128 2.38 -10.80 -5.93
N ILE A 129 3.65 -10.42 -6.09
CA ILE A 129 4.81 -11.31 -5.94
C ILE A 129 5.10 -11.61 -4.46
N GLY A 130 4.60 -10.78 -3.54
CA GLY A 130 4.94 -10.82 -2.13
C GLY A 130 6.28 -10.13 -1.82
N ALA A 131 6.75 -9.24 -2.70
CA ALA A 131 7.84 -8.32 -2.41
C ALA A 131 7.33 -7.12 -1.60
N VAL A 132 8.23 -6.43 -0.90
CA VAL A 132 7.90 -5.26 -0.07
C VAL A 132 8.19 -3.98 -0.85
N PRO A 133 7.17 -3.25 -1.34
CA PRO A 133 7.38 -1.98 -2.01
C PRO A 133 7.83 -0.90 -1.01
N SER A 134 8.89 -0.17 -1.34
CA SER A 134 9.37 1.01 -0.61
C SER A 134 9.16 2.25 -1.46
N PHE A 135 8.23 3.12 -1.06
CA PHE A 135 7.91 4.32 -1.81
C PHE A 135 8.90 5.44 -1.50
N ILE A 136 9.72 5.81 -2.47
CA ILE A 136 10.63 6.94 -2.37
C ILE A 136 10.03 8.11 -3.14
N ASN A 137 9.97 9.27 -2.49
CA ASN A 137 9.47 10.48 -3.12
C ASN A 137 10.45 10.98 -4.20
N CYS A 138 9.94 11.23 -5.40
CA CYS A 138 10.70 11.70 -6.57
C CYS A 138 11.30 13.10 -6.46
N ASN A 139 10.89 13.89 -5.47
CA ASN A 139 11.46 15.19 -5.19
C ASN A 139 12.72 15.13 -4.29
N LEU A 140 13.06 13.95 -3.75
CA LEU A 140 14.25 13.79 -2.92
C LEU A 140 15.49 13.64 -3.80
N THR A 141 16.46 14.53 -3.60
CA THR A 141 17.74 14.52 -4.33
C THR A 141 18.94 14.43 -3.40
N GLY A 142 20.07 13.94 -3.91
CA GLY A 142 21.35 13.95 -3.21
C GLY A 142 21.41 13.05 -1.96
N LYS A 143 21.88 13.62 -0.84
CA LYS A 143 22.19 12.87 0.38
C LYS A 143 20.97 12.23 1.05
N SER A 144 19.80 12.85 0.93
CA SER A 144 18.55 12.36 1.51
C SER A 144 18.08 11.07 0.83
N LEU A 145 18.18 11.01 -0.50
CA LEU A 145 17.86 9.81 -1.28
C LEU A 145 18.77 8.64 -0.89
N MET A 146 20.08 8.90 -0.82
CA MET A 146 21.07 7.89 -0.40
C MET A 146 20.81 7.36 1.01
N HIS A 147 20.35 8.22 1.92
CA HIS A 147 19.98 7.79 3.27
C HIS A 147 18.77 6.85 3.25
N CYS A 148 17.69 7.19 2.53
CA CYS A 148 16.50 6.35 2.41
C CYS A 148 16.81 4.98 1.80
N VAL A 149 17.60 4.94 0.72
CA VAL A 149 18.03 3.70 0.07
C VAL A 149 18.85 2.83 1.03
N LYS A 150 19.77 3.45 1.79
CA LYS A 150 20.64 2.75 2.74
C LYS A 150 19.87 2.20 3.94
N VAL A 151 18.89 2.93 4.45
CA VAL A 151 18.05 2.48 5.57
C VAL A 151 17.08 1.39 5.12
N GLY A 152 16.51 1.51 3.92
CA GLY A 152 15.52 0.57 3.39
C GLY A 152 16.07 -0.79 2.93
N ARG A 153 17.40 -1.00 2.97
CA ARG A 153 18.06 -2.21 2.40
C ARG A 153 17.54 -2.53 1.00
N VAL A 154 17.42 -1.48 0.19
CA VAL A 154 16.73 -1.48 -1.08
C VAL A 154 17.54 -2.23 -2.13
N LEU A 155 16.93 -3.23 -2.76
CA LEU A 155 17.54 -4.04 -3.83
C LEU A 155 17.25 -3.48 -5.23
N LEU A 156 16.24 -2.64 -5.42
CA LEU A 156 15.89 -2.16 -6.75
C LEU A 156 15.25 -0.79 -6.62
N THR A 157 15.64 0.21 -7.43
CA THR A 157 15.03 1.54 -7.51
C THR A 157 14.52 1.76 -8.92
N LEU A 158 13.21 1.94 -9.09
CA LEU A 158 12.60 2.15 -10.41
C LEU A 158 12.31 3.64 -10.62
N TYR A 159 12.97 4.27 -11.58
CA TYR A 159 12.84 5.69 -11.92
C TYR A 159 11.87 5.90 -13.09
N TYR A 160 10.91 6.82 -12.95
CA TYR A 160 10.07 7.30 -14.06
C TYR A 160 10.26 8.81 -14.22
N GLY A 161 11.07 9.21 -15.21
CA GLY A 161 11.36 10.62 -15.49
C GLY A 161 11.23 10.96 -16.97
N GLY A 162 10.26 11.82 -17.31
CA GLY A 162 10.18 12.44 -18.62
C GLY A 162 11.29 13.48 -18.81
N GLY A 163 12.29 13.16 -19.63
CA GLY A 163 13.33 14.10 -20.03
C GLY A 163 14.65 13.35 -20.27
N GLY A 164 15.00 13.14 -21.54
CA GLY A 164 16.08 12.26 -21.93
C GLY A 164 17.45 12.70 -21.43
N ILE A 165 18.21 11.75 -20.90
CA ILE A 165 19.65 11.58 -21.15
C ILE A 165 19.97 10.09 -20.90
N GLY A 166 20.36 9.37 -21.96
CA GLY A 166 21.07 8.09 -21.93
C GLY A 166 20.65 7.05 -20.88
N GLY A 167 19.94 6.00 -21.34
CA GLY A 167 19.74 4.79 -20.56
C GLY A 167 21.06 4.27 -20.00
N ASN A 168 21.15 4.18 -18.69
CA ASN A 168 22.25 3.53 -17.99
C ASN A 168 21.69 2.74 -16.82
N ILE A 169 21.90 1.42 -16.86
CA ILE A 169 21.75 0.52 -15.72
C ILE A 169 22.91 0.88 -14.76
N GLY A 170 22.63 1.76 -13.81
CA GLY A 170 23.59 2.12 -12.75
C GLY A 170 23.33 1.28 -11.51
N SER A 171 24.24 0.36 -11.18
CA SER A 171 24.19 -0.37 -9.91
C SER A 171 24.66 0.53 -8.76
N VAL A 172 23.79 0.87 -7.80
CA VAL A 172 24.20 1.61 -6.60
C VAL A 172 24.56 0.62 -5.48
N GLY A 173 25.72 -0.01 -5.62
CA GLY A 173 26.25 -0.94 -4.60
C GLY A 173 25.47 -2.25 -4.50
N ARG A 174 26.11 -3.26 -3.88
CA ARG A 174 25.70 -4.67 -3.89
C ARG A 174 24.19 -4.86 -3.78
N GLY A 175 23.60 -5.27 -4.90
CA GLY A 175 22.19 -5.65 -4.98
C GLY A 175 21.27 -4.56 -5.51
N CYS A 176 21.61 -3.28 -5.50
CA CYS A 176 20.72 -2.20 -5.95
C CYS A 176 20.73 -2.06 -7.48
N VAL A 177 19.68 -2.52 -8.16
CA VAL A 177 19.45 -2.25 -9.58
C VAL A 177 18.67 -0.93 -9.69
N VAL A 178 19.12 0.04 -10.50
CA VAL A 178 18.31 1.22 -10.84
C VAL A 178 17.80 1.02 -12.25
N LEU A 179 16.47 0.95 -12.45
CA LEU A 179 15.91 0.92 -13.80
C LEU A 179 15.27 2.26 -14.11
N ASP A 180 15.76 2.89 -15.17
CA ASP A 180 15.15 4.05 -15.79
C ASP A 180 14.07 3.58 -16.76
N TRP A 181 12.80 3.84 -16.42
CA TRP A 181 11.65 3.56 -17.27
C TRP A 181 11.45 4.75 -18.22
N GLY A 182 12.37 4.90 -19.18
CA GLY A 182 12.29 5.93 -20.22
C GLY A 182 11.68 5.36 -21.50
N LYS A 183 10.51 5.89 -21.92
CA LYS A 183 9.77 5.83 -23.22
C LYS A 183 9.83 4.61 -24.17
N GLY A 184 10.63 3.58 -23.92
CA GLY A 184 10.62 2.31 -24.62
C GLY A 184 9.80 1.33 -23.82
N GLY A 185 8.47 1.39 -23.97
CA GLY A 185 7.60 0.37 -23.43
C GLY A 185 8.06 -1.02 -23.90
N ILE A 186 7.89 -2.02 -23.05
CA ILE A 186 8.05 -3.46 -23.37
C ILE A 186 6.86 -3.90 -24.26
N TRP A 187 6.60 -3.12 -25.30
CA TRP A 187 5.62 -3.31 -26.35
C TRP A 187 6.37 -3.38 -27.68
N CYS A 188 7.24 -4.38 -27.80
CA CYS A 188 7.73 -4.97 -29.04
C CYS A 188 7.94 -6.47 -28.78
#